data_AF-A0A7D8YJY4-F1
#
_entry.id   AF-A0A7D8YJY4-F1
#
_cell.length_a   1.000
_cell.length_b   1.000
_cell.length_c   1.000
_cell.angle_alpha   90.00
_cell.angle_beta   90.00
_cell.angle_gamma   90.00
#
_symmetry.space_group_name_H-M   'P 1'
#
loop_
_entity.id
_entity.type
_entity.pdbx_description
1 polymer ?
#
loop_
_entity_poly.entity_id
_entity_poly.type
_entity_poly.pdbx_seq_one_letter_code
_entity_poly.pdbx_strand_id
1 'polypeptide(L)'
;MSKNKLHKGTLKRIRISKTGKIRHRSAYHKHLRSGKSGKRLRHLRQDRYMAGPDAKRLEKLLFRRLRGRNQPRTALHRSPSPAERQAMRDQAAASETQS
;
A
#
# COMPACT_ATOMS: atom_id res chain seq x y z
N MET A 1 22.48 -7.70 -14.11
CA MET A 1 21.02 -7.55 -13.89
C MET A 1 20.65 -6.08 -13.73
N SER A 2 19.51 -5.64 -14.26
CA SER A 2 19.01 -4.29 -14.00
C SER A 2 18.26 -4.24 -12.67
N LYS A 3 18.51 -3.19 -11.88
CA LYS A 3 17.84 -2.99 -10.58
C LYS A 3 16.39 -2.53 -10.80
N ASN A 4 15.45 -3.11 -10.05
CA ASN A 4 14.06 -2.65 -10.06
C ASN A 4 13.95 -1.18 -9.62
N LYS A 5 13.45 -0.33 -10.52
CA LYS A 5 13.26 1.11 -10.28
C LYS A 5 11.80 1.42 -9.99
N LEU A 6 11.59 2.38 -9.10
CA LEU A 6 10.26 2.88 -8.74
C LEU A 6 9.62 3.61 -9.93
N HIS A 7 8.33 3.36 -10.17
CA HIS A 7 7.58 4.10 -11.18
C HIS A 7 7.37 5.59 -10.78
N LYS A 8 8.16 6.49 -11.35
CA LYS A 8 8.18 7.92 -11.00
C LYS A 8 6.85 8.64 -11.27
N GLY A 9 6.12 8.26 -12.32
CA GLY A 9 4.83 8.86 -12.64
C GLY A 9 3.78 8.60 -11.55
N THR A 10 3.84 7.44 -10.91
CA THR A 10 2.96 7.07 -9.81
C THR A 10 3.32 7.84 -8.55
N LEU A 11 4.61 7.91 -8.21
CA LEU A 11 5.09 8.63 -7.01
C LEU A 11 4.68 10.11 -7.00
N LYS A 12 4.63 10.77 -8.16
CA LYS A 12 4.16 12.16 -8.26
C LYS A 12 2.68 12.35 -7.96
N ARG A 13 1.87 11.29 -8.07
CA ARG A 13 0.38 11.34 -8.00
C ARG A 13 -0.18 10.87 -6.67
N ILE A 14 0.58 10.10 -5.90
CA ILE A 14 0.11 9.50 -4.65
C ILE A 14 0.95 9.95 -3.46
N ARG A 15 0.35 9.95 -2.26
CA ARG A 15 1.07 10.08 -1.00
C ARG A 15 0.91 8.83 -0.16
N ILE A 16 2.01 8.33 0.38
CA ILE A 16 2.04 7.12 1.20
C ILE A 16 2.15 7.56 2.67
N SER A 17 1.23 7.13 3.53
CA SER A 17 1.32 7.39 4.97
C SER A 17 2.41 6.54 5.61
N LYS A 18 2.84 6.91 6.83
CA LYS A 18 3.75 6.09 7.66
C LYS A 18 3.28 4.64 7.83
N THR A 19 1.96 4.42 7.74
CA THR A 19 1.30 3.13 7.94
C THR A 19 1.08 2.33 6.67
N GLY A 20 1.53 2.83 5.52
CA GLY A 20 1.40 2.19 4.21
C GLY A 20 0.09 2.48 3.47
N LYS A 21 -0.82 3.28 4.04
CA LYS A 21 -2.06 3.69 3.33
C LYS A 21 -1.72 4.68 2.22
N ILE A 22 -2.37 4.50 1.08
CA ILE A 22 -2.17 5.34 -0.11
C ILE A 22 -3.28 6.38 -0.20
N ARG A 23 -2.92 7.66 -0.15
CA ARG A 23 -3.81 8.79 -0.46
C ARG A 23 -3.65 9.21 -1.91
N HIS A 24 -4.77 9.49 -2.56
CA HIS A 24 -4.81 10.06 -3.90
C HIS A 24 -5.87 11.15 -3.99
N ARG A 25 -5.69 12.06 -4.94
CA ARG A 25 -6.68 13.09 -5.25
C ARG A 25 -7.84 12.49 -6.06
N SER A 26 -9.06 12.95 -5.79
CA SER A 26 -10.24 12.54 -6.56
C SER A 26 -10.20 13.14 -7.97
N ALA A 27 -10.57 12.34 -8.97
CA ALA A 27 -10.72 12.80 -10.35
C ALA A 27 -11.91 13.77 -10.49
N TYR A 28 -11.96 14.53 -11.60
CA TYR A 28 -13.07 15.44 -11.93
C TYR A 28 -13.29 16.62 -10.97
N HIS A 29 -12.36 16.94 -10.07
CA HIS A 29 -12.52 18.07 -9.15
C HIS A 29 -12.27 19.45 -9.81
N LYS A 30 -11.34 19.55 -10.78
CA LYS A 30 -10.82 20.83 -11.26
C LYS A 30 -11.65 21.50 -12.37
N HIS A 31 -12.02 20.77 -13.41
CA HIS A 31 -12.68 21.32 -14.61
C HIS A 31 -14.21 21.18 -14.56
N LEU A 32 -14.96 22.03 -15.28
CA LEU A 32 -16.43 22.04 -15.36
C LEU A 32 -17.08 21.98 -13.97
N ARG A 33 -16.81 23.00 -13.14
CA ARG A 33 -17.33 23.07 -11.76
C ARG A 33 -18.74 23.68 -11.67
N SER A 34 -19.11 24.54 -12.62
CA SER A 34 -20.41 25.22 -12.68
C SER A 34 -21.58 24.23 -12.72
N GLY A 35 -21.49 23.18 -13.54
CA GLY A 35 -22.53 22.14 -13.65
C GLY A 35 -22.53 21.08 -12.54
N LYS A 36 -21.73 21.25 -11.48
CA LYS A 36 -21.63 20.26 -10.39
C LYS A 36 -22.34 20.79 -9.15
N SER A 37 -23.17 19.94 -8.54
CA SER A 37 -23.80 20.28 -7.27
C SER A 37 -22.77 20.57 -6.17
N GLY A 38 -23.11 21.47 -5.24
CA GLY A 38 -22.23 21.81 -4.12
C GLY A 38 -21.83 20.58 -3.28
N LYS A 39 -22.76 19.61 -3.10
CA LYS A 39 -22.49 18.33 -2.42
C LYS A 39 -21.40 17.53 -3.15
N ARG A 40 -21.48 17.42 -4.48
CA ARG A 40 -20.47 16.73 -5.28
C ARG A 40 -19.10 17.39 -5.16
N LEU A 41 -19.04 18.72 -5.23
CA LEU A 41 -17.79 19.46 -5.08
C LEU A 41 -17.14 19.25 -3.70
N ARG A 42 -17.94 19.25 -2.61
CA ARG A 42 -17.45 18.96 -1.27
C ARG A 42 -16.85 17.56 -1.16
N HIS A 43 -17.49 16.55 -1.74
CA HIS A 43 -16.96 15.18 -1.75
C HIS A 43 -15.66 15.06 -2.56
N LEU A 44 -15.60 15.69 -3.74
CA LEU A 44 -14.42 15.65 -4.61
C LEU A 44 -13.22 16.41 -4.05
N ARG A 45 -13.45 17.36 -3.13
CA ARG A 45 -12.38 18.12 -2.47
C ARG A 45 -11.54 17.24 -1.54
N GLN A 46 -12.14 16.19 -0.97
CA GLN A 46 -11.49 15.33 0.00
C GLN A 46 -10.60 14.28 -0.69
N ASP A 47 -9.36 14.16 -0.23
CA ASP A 47 -8.47 13.09 -0.66
C ASP A 47 -8.96 11.76 -0.10
N ARG A 48 -9.00 10.74 -0.95
CA ARG A 48 -9.47 9.41 -0.57
C ARG A 48 -8.29 8.44 -0.46
N TYR A 49 -8.45 7.45 0.41
CA TYR A 49 -7.53 6.33 0.47
C TYR A 49 -7.87 5.31 -0.62
N MET A 50 -6.88 4.71 -1.28
CA MET A 50 -7.16 3.68 -2.31
C MET A 50 -7.77 2.40 -1.72
N ALA A 51 -8.52 1.68 -2.54
CA ALA A 51 -9.04 0.36 -2.20
C ALA A 51 -7.90 -0.67 -2.09
N GLY A 52 -8.15 -1.79 -1.41
CA GLY A 52 -7.18 -2.88 -1.25
C GLY A 52 -6.62 -3.44 -2.56
N PRO A 53 -7.48 -3.77 -3.56
CA PRO A 53 -7.00 -4.30 -4.84
C PRO A 53 -6.07 -3.34 -5.57
N ASP A 54 -6.37 -2.04 -5.59
CA ASP A 54 -5.52 -1.04 -6.23
C ASP A 54 -4.18 -0.86 -5.50
N ALA A 55 -4.20 -0.91 -4.16
CA ALA A 55 -2.98 -0.85 -3.37
C ALA A 55 -2.03 -2.01 -3.70
N LYS A 56 -2.57 -3.23 -3.92
CA LYS A 56 -1.77 -4.41 -4.32
C LYS A 56 -1.13 -4.25 -5.70
N ARG A 57 -1.83 -3.61 -6.66
CA ARG A 57 -1.25 -3.29 -7.98
C ARG A 57 -0.10 -2.28 -7.85
N LEU A 58 -0.27 -1.25 -7.02
CA LEU A 58 0.76 -0.26 -6.75
C LEU A 58 1.97 -0.82 -5.99
N GLU A 59 1.75 -1.83 -5.16
CA GLU A 59 2.82 -2.56 -4.47
C GLU A 59 3.84 -3.14 -5.47
N LYS A 60 3.35 -3.74 -6.57
CA LYS A 60 4.19 -4.31 -7.63
C LYS A 60 4.98 -3.24 -8.40
N LEU A 61 4.38 -2.06 -8.62
CA LEU A 61 5.02 -0.96 -9.35
C LEU A 61 6.03 -0.18 -8.52
N LEU A 62 5.84 -0.13 -7.21
CA LEU A 62 6.64 0.67 -6.29
C LEU A 62 7.54 -0.18 -5.41
N PHE A 63 7.49 -1.52 -5.51
CA PHE A 63 8.35 -2.42 -4.72
C PHE A 63 8.37 -2.08 -3.22
N ARG A 64 7.23 -1.60 -2.68
CA ARG A 64 7.05 -1.16 -1.29
C ARG A 64 5.80 -1.82 -0.74
N ARG A 65 5.81 -2.20 0.54
CA ARG A 65 4.63 -2.74 1.22
C ARG A 65 3.58 -1.66 1.43
N LEU A 66 2.41 -1.83 0.82
CA LEU A 66 1.31 -0.86 0.85
C LEU A 66 0.04 -1.50 1.39
N ARG A 67 -0.89 -0.66 1.85
CA ARG A 67 -2.12 -1.09 2.48
C ARG A 67 -3.34 -0.35 1.93
N GLY A 68 -4.42 -1.11 1.71
CA GLY A 68 -5.72 -0.55 1.33
C GLY A 68 -6.41 0.20 2.46
N ARG A 69 -7.40 1.03 2.09
CA ARG A 69 -8.24 1.79 3.03
C ARG A 69 -8.81 0.93 4.16
N ASN A 70 -9.35 -0.23 3.80
CA ASN A 70 -10.12 -1.10 4.70
C ASN A 70 -9.28 -2.20 5.36
N GLN A 71 -7.99 -2.32 5.01
CA GLN A 71 -7.14 -3.34 5.61
C GLN A 71 -6.70 -2.87 7.01
N PRO A 72 -6.71 -3.74 8.04
CA PRO A 72 -6.19 -3.43 9.36
C PRO A 72 -4.65 -3.37 9.36
N ARG A 73 -4.06 -2.76 10.39
CA ARG A 73 -2.58 -2.66 10.50
C ARG A 73 -1.90 -4.03 10.58
N THR A 74 -2.58 -4.99 11.21
CA THR A 74 -2.14 -6.38 11.39
C THR A 74 -1.97 -7.12 10.07
N ALA A 75 -2.64 -6.70 8.99
CA ALA A 75 -2.49 -7.30 7.67
C ALA A 75 -1.11 -7.04 7.01
N LEU A 76 -0.26 -6.22 7.61
CA LEU A 76 1.12 -6.05 7.15
C LEU A 76 1.94 -7.25 7.64
N HIS A 77 2.30 -8.17 6.74
CA HIS A 77 3.29 -9.21 7.05
C HIS A 77 4.64 -8.54 7.33
N ARG A 78 5.13 -8.66 8.57
CA ARG A 78 6.52 -8.32 8.93
C ARG A 78 7.38 -9.49 8.46
N SER A 79 8.47 -9.19 7.74
CA SER A 79 9.44 -10.25 7.42
C SER A 79 10.24 -10.52 8.69
N PRO A 80 10.41 -11.79 9.08
CA PRO A 80 11.14 -12.12 10.30
C PRO A 80 12.58 -11.59 10.25
N SER A 81 13.05 -11.13 11.40
CA SER A 81 14.43 -10.67 11.58
C SER A 81 15.41 -11.81 11.26
N PRO A 82 16.69 -11.52 10.93
CA PRO A 82 17.67 -12.58 10.67
C PRO A 82 17.77 -13.59 11.82
N ALA A 83 17.73 -13.11 13.07
CA ALA A 83 17.73 -13.94 14.26
C ALA A 83 16.45 -14.78 14.40
N GLU A 84 15.27 -14.17 14.17
CA GLU A 84 14.00 -14.91 14.14
C GLU A 84 13.99 -15.99 13.05
N ARG A 85 14.61 -15.73 11.89
CA ARG A 85 14.77 -16.71 10.81
C ARG A 85 15.68 -17.86 11.18
N GLN A 86 16.74 -17.62 11.95
CA GLN A 86 17.61 -18.67 12.48
C GLN A 86 16.85 -19.53 13.49
N ALA A 87 16.23 -18.90 14.48
CA ALA A 87 15.43 -19.61 15.48
C ALA A 87 14.30 -20.45 14.86
N MET A 88 13.63 -19.96 13.80
CA MET A 88 12.63 -20.74 13.08
C MET A 88 13.23 -21.96 12.35
N ARG A 89 14.45 -21.86 11.81
CA ARG A 89 15.13 -23.02 11.20
C ARG A 89 15.57 -24.02 12.25
N ASP A 90 16.09 -23.54 13.37
CA ASP A 90 16.55 -24.38 14.48
C ASP A 90 15.36 -25.14 15.10
N GLN A 91 14.21 -24.47 15.26
CA GLN A 91 12.95 -25.09 15.68
C GLN A 91 12.43 -26.12 14.66
N ALA A 92 12.51 -25.83 13.36
CA ALA A 92 12.11 -26.77 12.32
C ALA A 92 13.00 -28.02 12.33
N ALA A 93 14.33 -27.85 12.42
CA ALA A 93 15.29 -28.96 12.51
C ALA A 93 15.10 -29.80 13.78
N ALA A 94 14.76 -29.18 14.91
CA ALA A 94 14.43 -29.87 16.16
C ALA A 94 13.12 -30.67 16.07
N SER A 95 12.11 -30.16 15.33
CA SER A 95 10.86 -30.89 15.11
C SER A 95 11.01 -32.10 14.19
N GLU A 96 11.93 -32.01 13.22
CA GLU A 96 12.22 -33.05 12.23
C GLU A 96 13.06 -34.20 12.81
N THR A 97 13.79 -33.94 13.90
CA THR A 97 14.56 -34.95 14.64
C THR A 97 13.76 -35.65 15.74
N GLN A 98 12.57 -35.13 16.08
CA GLN A 98 11.66 -35.73 17.07
C GLN A 98 10.56 -36.62 16.45
N SER A 99 10.49 -36.70 15.12
CA SER A 99 9.63 -37.60 14.35
C SER A 99 10.42 -38.79 13.80
#